data_AF-A0A1W9SU15-F1
#
_entry.id   AF-A0A1W9SU15-F1
#
_cell.length_a   1.000
_cell.length_b   1.000
_cell.length_c   1.000
_cell.angle_alpha   90.00
_cell.angle_beta   90.00
_cell.angle_gamma   90.00
#
_symmetry.space_group_name_H-M   'P 1'
#
loop_
_entity.id
_entity.type
_entity.pdbx_description
1 polymer ?
#
loop_
_entity_poly.entity_id
_entity_poly.type
_entity_poly.pdbx_seq_one_letter_code
_entity_poly.pdbx_strand_id
1 'polypeptide(L)'
;MRNFDFRFEVYIFKPYRAIFENAKKKAYFGEILKEQSFIESISFVYHTPFGNASLSLNNYDKLDKKLYILFNFGYILFNRKGLF
;
A
#
# COMPACT_ATOMS: atom_id res chain seq x y z
N MET A 1 7.76 26.70 3.55
CA MET A 1 6.71 25.96 2.82
C MET A 1 7.30 24.63 2.38
N ARG A 2 6.81 23.50 2.91
CA ARG A 2 7.23 22.16 2.47
C ARG A 2 6.07 21.61 1.64
N ASN A 3 6.26 21.56 0.32
CA ASN A 3 5.20 21.18 -0.63
C ASN A 3 5.29 19.71 -1.06
N PHE A 4 6.22 18.96 -0.47
CA PHE A 4 6.39 17.55 -0.75
C PHE A 4 6.49 16.76 0.55
N ASP A 5 5.90 15.57 0.52
CA ASP A 5 6.10 14.55 1.53
C ASP A 5 6.58 13.26 0.85
N PHE A 6 7.49 12.60 1.53
CA PHE A 6 8.05 11.32 1.12
C PHE A 6 7.86 10.32 2.26
N ARG A 7 7.44 9.11 1.90
CA ARG A 7 7.28 8.01 2.84
C ARG A 7 7.88 6.74 2.25
N PHE A 8 8.72 6.09 3.05
CA PHE A 8 9.26 4.77 2.76
C PHE A 8 8.96 3.86 3.94
N GLU A 9 8.38 2.71 3.68
CA GLU A 9 7.95 1.75 4.69
C GLU A 9 8.35 0.34 4.27
N VAL A 10 8.78 -0.46 5.23
CA VAL A 10 9.17 -1.84 5.03
C VAL A 10 8.55 -2.67 6.15
N TYR A 11 7.88 -3.75 5.77
CA TYR A 11 7.20 -4.64 6.69
C TYR A 11 7.60 -6.10 6.45
N ILE A 12 7.81 -6.83 7.55
CA ILE A 12 8.01 -8.28 7.55
C ILE A 12 6.81 -8.90 8.27
N PHE A 13 6.09 -9.77 7.59
CA PHE A 13 4.98 -10.51 8.16
C PHE A 13 5.37 -11.99 8.34
N LYS A 14 5.22 -12.50 9.57
CA LYS A 14 5.58 -13.87 9.92
C LYS A 14 4.42 -14.56 10.65
N PRO A 15 3.55 -15.31 9.94
CA PRO A 15 2.43 -15.99 10.56
C PRO A 15 2.89 -17.11 11.49
N TYR A 16 2.20 -17.30 12.62
CA TYR A 16 2.45 -18.42 13.53
C TYR A 16 2.23 -19.78 12.85
N ARG A 17 1.13 -19.91 12.09
CA ARG A 17 0.87 -21.02 11.16
C ARG A 17 0.27 -20.46 9.88
N ALA A 18 0.94 -20.67 8.75
CA ALA A 18 0.39 -20.29 7.45
C ALA A 18 -0.75 -21.23 7.06
N ILE A 19 -1.71 -20.74 6.27
CA ILE A 19 -2.80 -21.54 5.71
C ILE A 19 -2.54 -21.68 4.22
N PHE A 20 -2.51 -22.93 3.76
CA PHE A 20 -2.31 -23.27 2.37
C PHE A 20 -3.51 -24.01 1.80
N GLU A 21 -3.67 -23.91 0.48
CA GLU A 21 -4.68 -24.66 -0.26
C GLU A 21 -4.05 -25.92 -0.88
N ASN A 22 -4.71 -27.07 -0.73
CA ASN A 22 -4.28 -28.30 -1.40
C ASN A 22 -4.98 -28.50 -2.75
N ALA A 23 -4.60 -29.53 -3.49
CA ALA A 23 -5.20 -29.88 -4.79
C ALA A 23 -6.73 -30.13 -4.75
N LYS A 24 -7.32 -30.35 -3.56
CA LYS A 24 -8.77 -30.53 -3.34
C LYS A 24 -9.45 -29.26 -2.81
N LYS A 25 -8.80 -28.10 -2.88
CA LYS A 25 -9.27 -26.82 -2.34
C LYS A 25 -9.57 -26.84 -0.84
N LYS A 26 -8.90 -27.71 -0.07
CA LYS A 26 -9.00 -27.73 1.39
C LYS A 26 -7.84 -26.96 2.01
N ALA A 27 -8.17 -26.15 3.01
CA ALA A 27 -7.21 -25.46 3.84
C ALA A 27 -6.43 -26.45 4.71
N TYR A 28 -5.12 -26.27 4.81
CA TYR A 28 -4.26 -26.96 5.78
C TYR A 28 -3.24 -26.00 6.37
N PHE A 29 -2.77 -26.31 7.58
CA PHE A 29 -1.77 -25.51 8.27
C PHE A 29 -0.37 -25.91 7.85
N GLY A 30 0.46 -24.93 7.52
CA GLY A 30 1.89 -25.07 7.35
C GLY A 30 2.63 -25.23 8.69
N GLU A 31 3.94 -25.41 8.58
CA GLU A 31 4.84 -25.49 9.73
C GLU A 31 4.86 -24.18 10.53
N ILE A 32 5.17 -24.31 11.82
CA ILE A 32 5.17 -23.19 12.75
C ILE A 32 6.28 -22.21 12.38
N LEU A 33 5.94 -20.93 12.21
CA LEU A 33 6.88 -19.84 11.96
C LEU A 33 7.85 -20.06 10.78
N LYS A 34 7.47 -20.90 9.81
CA LYS A 34 8.31 -21.20 8.64
C LYS A 34 8.12 -20.19 7.51
N GLU A 35 6.91 -19.68 7.37
CA GLU A 35 6.57 -18.73 6.33
C GLU A 35 6.91 -17.30 6.73
N GLN A 36 7.44 -16.53 5.78
CA GLN A 36 7.66 -15.09 5.92
C GLN A 36 7.20 -14.37 4.65
N SER A 37 6.77 -13.13 4.79
CA SER A 37 6.37 -12.27 3.68
C SER A 37 7.00 -10.91 3.87
N PHE A 38 7.47 -10.34 2.77
CA PHE A 38 8.05 -9.00 2.74
C PHE A 38 7.13 -8.05 1.99
N ILE A 39 6.96 -6.85 2.53
CA ILE A 39 6.17 -5.78 1.93
C ILE A 39 7.01 -4.51 1.96
N GLU A 40 7.10 -3.84 0.82
CA GLU A 40 7.79 -2.56 0.69
C GLU A 40 6.83 -1.54 0.11
N SER A 41 6.84 -0.32 0.65
CA SER A 41 6.03 0.79 0.15
C SER A 41 6.86 2.06 0.04
N ILE A 42 6.77 2.70 -1.13
CA ILE A 42 7.34 4.02 -1.41
C ILE A 42 6.17 4.92 -1.82
N SER A 43 6.03 6.07 -1.19
CA SER A 43 4.98 7.05 -1.52
C SER A 43 5.54 8.47 -1.57
N PHE A 44 5.11 9.20 -2.59
CA PHE A 44 5.39 10.61 -2.78
C PHE A 44 4.07 11.37 -2.82
N VAL A 45 3.98 12.44 -2.04
CA VAL A 45 2.83 13.35 -2.04
C VAL A 45 3.32 14.75 -2.39
N TYR A 46 2.67 15.36 -3.37
CA TYR A 46 2.91 16.74 -3.77
C TYR A 46 1.67 17.58 -3.46
N HIS A 47 1.87 18.60 -2.63
CA HIS A 47 0.85 19.55 -2.24
C HIS A 47 0.82 20.71 -3.23
N THR A 48 -0.17 20.71 -4.12
CA THR A 48 -0.42 21.84 -5.02
C THR A 48 -1.44 22.80 -4.41
N PRO A 49 -1.47 24.07 -4.84
CA PRO A 49 -2.53 25.01 -4.44
C PRO A 49 -3.95 24.53 -4.78
N PHE A 50 -4.09 23.64 -5.76
CA PHE A 50 -5.37 23.17 -6.29
C PHE A 50 -5.78 21.79 -5.75
N GLY A 51 -4.90 21.11 -5.00
CA GLY A 51 -5.13 19.72 -4.57
C GLY A 51 -3.87 18.93 -4.26
N ASN A 52 -4.05 17.74 -3.69
CA ASN A 52 -2.93 16.85 -3.35
C ASN A 52 -2.81 15.77 -4.43
N ALA A 53 -1.62 15.66 -5.04
CA ALA A 53 -1.27 14.55 -5.91
C ALA A 53 -0.42 13.57 -5.12
N SER A 54 -0.69 12.27 -5.22
CA SER A 54 0.13 11.24 -4.59
C SER A 54 0.42 10.11 -5.57
N LEU A 55 1.65 9.60 -5.51
CA LEU A 55 2.08 8.40 -6.22
C LEU A 55 2.66 7.42 -5.22
N SER A 56 2.18 6.19 -5.23
CA SER A 56 2.63 5.12 -4.35
C SER A 56 3.00 3.88 -5.16
N LEU A 57 4.13 3.28 -4.79
CA LEU A 57 4.66 2.03 -5.30
C LEU A 57 4.65 1.05 -4.13
N ASN A 58 3.95 -0.07 -4.28
CA ASN A 58 3.85 -1.10 -3.25
C ASN A 58 4.27 -2.45 -3.82
N ASN A 59 5.21 -3.13 -3.16
CA ASN A 59 5.69 -4.45 -3.52
C ASN A 59 5.25 -5.48 -2.47
N TYR A 60 4.63 -6.58 -2.90
CA TYR A 60 4.16 -7.68 -2.07
C TYR A 60 4.70 -8.99 -2.63
N ASP A 61 5.66 -9.61 -1.94
CA ASP A 61 6.38 -10.78 -2.49
C ASP A 61 5.49 -12.03 -2.69
N LYS A 62 4.46 -12.19 -1.84
CA LYS A 62 3.59 -13.38 -1.82
C LYS A 62 2.26 -13.26 -2.58
N LEU A 63 2.10 -12.23 -3.40
CA LEU A 63 0.95 -12.10 -4.31
C LEU A 63 1.38 -12.42 -5.75
N ASP A 64 0.48 -13.01 -6.55
CA ASP A 64 0.72 -13.30 -7.97
C ASP A 64 1.18 -12.06 -8.75
N LYS A 65 0.63 -10.90 -8.38
CA LYS A 65 1.12 -9.60 -8.80
C LYS A 65 1.91 -8.97 -7.67
N LYS A 66 3.23 -8.85 -7.86
CA LYS A 66 4.15 -8.36 -6.84
C LYS A 66 4.13 -6.84 -6.71
N LEU A 67 4.09 -6.11 -7.83
CA LEU A 67 4.17 -4.64 -7.84
C LEU A 67 2.81 -3.98 -8.13
N TYR A 68 2.44 -3.02 -7.30
CA TYR A 68 1.26 -2.17 -7.45
C TYR A 68 1.67 -0.71 -7.50
N ILE A 69 1.22 -0.02 -8.55
CA ILE A 69 1.37 1.42 -8.70
C ILE A 69 0.00 2.04 -8.44
N LEU A 70 -0.06 2.99 -7.51
CA LEU A 70 -1.27 3.73 -7.17
C LEU A 70 -1.03 5.22 -7.36
N PHE A 71 -1.84 5.84 -8.21
CA PHE A 71 -1.87 7.29 -8.38
C PHE A 71 -3.19 7.82 -7.82
N ASN A 72 -3.13 8.82 -6.94
CA ASN A 72 -4.32 9.51 -6.45
C ASN A 72 -4.17 11.02 -6.66
N PHE A 73 -5.27 11.66 -7.04
CA PHE A 73 -5.34 13.11 -7.18
C PHE A 73 -6.60 13.62 -6.49
N GLY A 74 -6.43 14.35 -5.39
CA GLY A 74 -7.53 14.96 -4.64
C GLY A 74 -7.69 16.42 -5.03
N TYR A 75 -8.86 16.78 -5.58
CA TYR A 75 -9.23 18.16 -5.93
C TYR A 75 -10.41 18.64 -5.09
N ILE A 76 -10.39 19.91 -4.65
CA ILE A 76 -11.49 20.52 -3.92
C ILE A 76 -12.52 21.06 -4.93
N LEU A 77 -13.60 20.30 -5.19
CA LEU A 77 -14.65 20.68 -6.14
C LEU A 77 -15.48 21.89 -5.70
N PHE A 78 -15.64 22.11 -4.40
CA PHE A 78 -16.40 23.24 -3.84
C PHE A 78 -15.56 24.03 -2.85
N ASN A 79 -14.69 24.89 -3.35
CA ASN A 79 -14.12 25.94 -2.52
C ASN A 79 -15.11 27.13 -2.47
N ARG A 80 -16.23 26.97 -1.75
CA ARG A 80 -17.07 28.12 -1.40
C ARG A 80 -16.29 28.94 -0.38
N LYS A 81 -15.38 29.80 -0.83
CA LYS A 81 -15.15 31.04 -0.12
C LYS A 81 -16.51 31.73 -0.13
N GLY A 82 -17.21 31.64 1.00
CA GLY A 82 -18.48 32.31 1.18
C GLY A 82 -18.32 33.75 0.74
N LEU A 83 -19.19 34.17 -0.17
CA LEU A 83 -19.38 35.57 -0.53
C LEU A 83 -19.50 36.37 0.79
N PHE A 84 -18.53 37.22 1.05
CA PHE A 84 -18.67 38.39 1.90
C PHE A 84 -18.59 39.61 0.99
#